data_AF-A0A1G8FBW5-F1
#
_entry.id   AF-A0A1G8FBW5-F1
#
_cell.length_a   1.000
_cell.length_b   1.000
_cell.length_c   1.000
_cell.angle_alpha   90.00
_cell.angle_beta   90.00
_cell.angle_gamma   90.00
#
_symmetry.space_group_name_H-M   'P 1'
#
loop_
_entity.id
_entity.type
_entity.pdbx_description
1 polymer ?
#
loop_
_entity_poly.entity_id
_entity_poly.type
_entity_poly.pdbx_seq_one_letter_code
_entity_poly.pdbx_strand_id
1 'polypeptide(L)'
;MPEFLNTYHFVPVVEGGENGEQNACLGPTHHLRQVRDALQGGQGRASEEEQIPAGGWGNFSHARWHEGHLSGRITCTLTAEDPLVIGAGQAEDPDTRCTRVEPYMIDGQPAIPATTLKGMLSALVEAASNSAMRVLEKDFKVKKRPKGSVHDYFPRGAQPLSPKRDFLTPAELMFGVVEVHEGGKADRKDDTVALKGRVRCHPGRCASYDPFMEEVRLKILASPKPPSPALYFTPKERDRFIEKSRLNSEEHRARGRKMYLHPSAEPLGEAAIETRAKSWTPQNDGNNNQRVLARPLKPGTRFTFCIDFDDLPQEALDLLLFACRPSEHFRHRLGLGKSIGLGRVQIQVDKVVAVDRRKRYREEDPFACGREHMVWTPEKRDCKELDATDAAAWVVEAMPPWVRAHLMGIGEPRHIGERLVHPPLNQTQHNAFQRRQPAAEEETFKWCAANYDRTKPWQHQYLRDISGGTAGGEDPTAGIQLPPLLTEGHTPDAQQPRQTPSSRKPMPRLAEENEIFGKVKFYRQYKGFGYVKSPDCKMDIYISKEVVEGCGMRDLIDDTRVAVILGGFHGKNPAASHIRKLKKDQGGAGK
;
A
#
# COMPACT_ATOMS: atom_id res chain seq x y z
N MET A 1 10.14 -2.69 32.75
CA MET A 1 10.74 -2.23 31.47
C MET A 1 10.02 -0.97 31.00
N PRO A 2 10.56 -0.18 30.05
CA PRO A 2 9.80 0.92 29.41
C PRO A 2 8.54 0.41 28.71
N GLU A 3 7.58 1.31 28.42
CA GLU A 3 6.36 0.93 27.69
C GLU A 3 6.60 0.82 26.18
N PHE A 4 6.21 -0.30 25.57
CA PHE A 4 6.50 -0.62 24.17
C PHE A 4 5.24 -1.01 23.39
N LEU A 5 5.22 -0.67 22.11
CA LEU A 5 4.15 -1.04 21.17
C LEU A 5 4.74 -1.65 19.89
N ASN A 6 4.01 -2.61 19.33
CA ASN A 6 4.35 -3.24 18.05
C ASN A 6 4.04 -2.27 16.89
N THR A 7 4.97 -2.00 15.98
CA THR A 7 4.70 -1.11 14.82
C THR A 7 3.62 -1.66 13.88
N TYR A 8 3.30 -2.96 13.94
CA TYR A 8 2.19 -3.56 13.18
C TYR A 8 0.91 -3.59 14.01
N HIS A 9 -0.13 -2.86 13.56
CA HIS A 9 -1.48 -2.96 14.12
C HIS A 9 -2.45 -3.56 13.08
N PHE A 10 -3.57 -4.11 13.53
CA PHE A 10 -4.63 -4.63 12.66
C PHE A 10 -5.98 -3.98 12.97
N VAL A 11 -6.60 -3.37 11.96
CA VAL A 11 -8.01 -2.94 12.06
C VAL A 11 -8.87 -4.16 11.71
N PRO A 12 -9.74 -4.65 12.62
CA PRO A 12 -10.49 -5.88 12.44
C PRO A 12 -11.43 -5.82 11.25
N VAL A 13 -11.84 -7.01 10.81
CA VAL A 13 -12.75 -7.23 9.70
C VAL A 13 -13.94 -7.99 10.25
N VAL A 14 -15.13 -7.42 10.12
CA VAL A 14 -16.36 -7.93 10.74
C VAL A 14 -17.19 -8.69 9.71
N GLU A 15 -17.84 -9.77 10.14
CA GLU A 15 -18.87 -10.46 9.34
C GLU A 15 -20.16 -9.62 9.31
N GLY A 16 -20.84 -9.60 8.17
CA GLY A 16 -22.24 -9.17 8.14
C GLY A 16 -23.07 -10.17 8.93
N GLY A 17 -23.85 -9.69 9.90
CA GLY A 17 -24.56 -10.54 10.84
C GLY A 17 -25.58 -11.45 10.14
N GLU A 18 -25.64 -12.72 10.54
CA GLU A 18 -26.57 -13.71 9.98
C GLU A 18 -28.05 -13.41 10.33
N ASN A 19 -28.30 -12.43 11.19
CA ASN A 19 -29.63 -12.03 11.70
C ASN A 19 -30.32 -10.91 10.87
N GLY A 20 -29.78 -10.53 9.71
CA GLY A 20 -30.48 -9.63 8.77
C GLY A 20 -30.44 -8.13 9.09
N GLU A 21 -29.64 -7.68 10.05
CA GLU A 21 -29.34 -6.25 10.22
C GLU A 21 -28.60 -5.73 8.98
N GLN A 22 -29.13 -4.66 8.38
CA GLN A 22 -28.68 -4.17 7.09
C GLN A 22 -27.32 -3.45 7.19
N ASN A 23 -26.42 -3.78 6.25
CA ASN A 23 -25.11 -3.16 6.03
C ASN A 23 -24.14 -3.13 7.25
N ALA A 24 -23.38 -4.21 7.45
CA ALA A 24 -22.11 -4.18 8.18
C ALA A 24 -20.96 -3.48 7.40
N CYS A 25 -21.31 -2.50 6.55
CA CYS A 25 -20.42 -1.64 5.79
C CYS A 25 -20.97 -0.22 5.83
N LEU A 26 -20.18 0.76 6.29
CA LEU A 26 -20.58 2.17 6.31
C LEU A 26 -20.47 2.76 4.90
N GLY A 27 -21.54 3.42 4.44
CA GLY A 27 -21.66 3.99 3.09
C GLY A 27 -22.36 3.04 2.10
N PRO A 28 -22.43 3.41 0.82
CA PRO A 28 -23.30 2.73 -0.15
C PRO A 28 -22.79 1.34 -0.57
N THR A 29 -23.65 0.34 -0.45
CA THR A 29 -23.53 -0.98 -1.09
C THR A 29 -24.41 -1.06 -2.34
N HIS A 30 -24.19 -2.03 -3.23
CA HIS A 30 -25.06 -2.25 -4.40
C HIS A 30 -25.07 -3.72 -4.85
N HIS A 31 -26.21 -4.24 -5.28
CA HIS A 31 -26.35 -5.67 -5.59
C HIS A 31 -25.85 -6.00 -7.02
N LEU A 32 -25.01 -7.02 -7.15
CA LEU A 32 -24.32 -7.38 -8.41
C LEU A 32 -25.28 -7.75 -9.54
N ARG A 33 -26.51 -8.19 -9.23
CA ARG A 33 -27.54 -8.41 -10.27
C ARG A 33 -27.83 -7.12 -11.03
N GLN A 34 -28.14 -6.04 -10.31
CA GLN A 34 -28.41 -4.71 -10.90
C GLN A 34 -27.19 -4.20 -11.69
N VAL A 35 -25.96 -4.48 -11.23
CA VAL A 35 -24.72 -4.16 -11.97
C VAL A 35 -24.61 -4.97 -13.27
N ARG A 36 -24.84 -6.29 -13.22
CA ARG A 36 -24.76 -7.17 -14.40
C ARG A 36 -25.84 -6.81 -15.43
N ASP A 37 -27.08 -6.60 -14.99
CA ASP A 37 -28.19 -6.16 -15.85
C ASP A 37 -27.90 -4.81 -16.53
N ALA A 38 -27.30 -3.85 -15.79
CA ALA A 38 -26.89 -2.54 -16.32
C ALA A 38 -25.65 -2.60 -17.24
N LEU A 39 -24.72 -3.54 -17.02
CA LEU A 39 -23.53 -3.75 -17.86
C LEU A 39 -23.87 -4.48 -19.17
N GLN A 40 -24.83 -5.40 -19.17
CA GLN A 40 -25.27 -6.13 -20.36
C GLN A 40 -26.15 -5.30 -21.30
N GLY A 41 -26.29 -3.99 -21.07
CA GLY A 41 -27.04 -3.07 -21.91
C GLY A 41 -28.56 -3.28 -21.85
N GLY A 42 -29.05 -4.01 -20.85
CA GLY A 42 -30.45 -4.35 -20.71
C GLY A 42 -31.31 -3.10 -20.55
N GLN A 43 -32.27 -2.91 -21.45
CA GLN A 43 -33.53 -2.26 -21.11
C GLN A 43 -34.34 -3.21 -20.22
N GLY A 44 -33.80 -3.54 -19.05
CA GLY A 44 -34.63 -4.03 -17.96
C GLY A 44 -35.69 -2.98 -17.72
N ARG A 45 -36.96 -3.34 -17.94
CA ARG A 45 -38.07 -2.57 -17.38
C ARG A 45 -37.74 -2.37 -15.90
N ALA A 46 -37.73 -1.14 -15.44
CA ALA A 46 -37.92 -0.93 -14.02
C ALA A 46 -39.22 -1.66 -13.66
N SER A 47 -39.16 -2.59 -12.71
CA SER A 47 -40.35 -2.94 -11.96
C SER A 47 -40.78 -1.65 -11.29
N GLU A 48 -41.88 -1.08 -11.79
CA GLU A 48 -42.61 -0.05 -11.09
C GLU A 48 -42.89 -0.60 -9.66
N GLU A 49 -42.72 0.25 -8.65
CA GLU A 49 -42.83 -0.12 -7.22
C GLU A 49 -41.63 -0.82 -6.53
N GLU A 50 -40.38 -0.64 -6.98
CA GLU A 50 -39.22 -0.74 -6.05
C GLU A 50 -38.71 0.66 -5.68
N GLN A 51 -39.00 1.11 -4.45
CA GLN A 51 -38.58 2.42 -3.93
C GLN A 51 -37.07 2.44 -3.69
N ILE A 52 -36.32 3.03 -4.62
CA ILE A 52 -34.90 3.36 -4.39
C ILE A 52 -34.84 4.33 -3.19
N PRO A 53 -34.17 3.98 -2.08
CA PRO A 53 -34.05 4.88 -0.93
C PRO A 53 -33.27 6.14 -1.34
N ALA A 54 -33.65 7.30 -0.80
CA ALA A 54 -32.95 8.55 -1.07
C ALA A 54 -31.47 8.44 -0.68
N GLY A 55 -30.56 8.87 -1.56
CA GLY A 55 -29.11 8.66 -1.44
C GLY A 55 -28.60 7.33 -2.05
N GLY A 56 -29.48 6.38 -2.33
CA GLY A 56 -29.13 5.11 -2.96
C GLY A 56 -28.76 5.25 -4.44
N TRP A 57 -27.71 4.53 -4.88
CA TRP A 57 -27.47 4.32 -6.30
C TRP A 57 -28.66 3.58 -6.93
N GLY A 58 -29.27 4.15 -7.96
CA GLY A 58 -30.11 3.41 -8.91
C GLY A 58 -29.28 2.45 -9.76
N ASN A 59 -29.84 1.95 -10.89
CA ASN A 59 -29.17 0.99 -11.79
C ASN A 59 -27.71 1.38 -12.10
N PHE A 60 -26.75 0.75 -11.39
CA PHE A 60 -25.40 1.29 -11.30
C PHE A 60 -24.68 1.22 -12.63
N SER A 61 -24.58 2.38 -13.30
CA SER A 61 -23.93 2.53 -14.59
C SER A 61 -23.07 3.80 -14.62
N HIS A 62 -22.10 3.80 -15.53
CA HIS A 62 -21.35 5.01 -15.91
C HIS A 62 -22.01 5.76 -17.09
N ALA A 63 -23.11 5.23 -17.64
CA ALA A 63 -23.81 5.81 -18.79
C ALA A 63 -24.89 6.85 -18.41
N ARG A 64 -25.19 7.03 -17.12
CA ARG A 64 -26.18 7.98 -16.59
C ARG A 64 -25.63 8.65 -15.33
N TRP A 65 -26.03 9.89 -15.10
CA TRP A 65 -25.83 10.60 -13.83
C TRP A 65 -27.02 10.34 -12.93
N HIS A 66 -26.79 10.28 -11.62
CA HIS A 66 -27.83 10.03 -10.62
C HIS A 66 -28.30 11.34 -9.96
N GLU A 67 -29.54 11.37 -9.50
CA GLU A 67 -30.09 12.55 -8.81
C GLU A 67 -29.49 12.68 -7.41
N GLY A 68 -29.10 13.91 -7.02
CA GLY A 68 -28.39 14.17 -5.76
C GLY A 68 -26.89 13.84 -5.77
N HIS A 69 -26.37 13.17 -6.80
CA HIS A 69 -24.96 12.80 -6.86
C HIS A 69 -24.07 13.93 -7.36
N LEU A 70 -22.93 14.10 -6.69
CA LEU A 70 -21.96 15.17 -6.93
C LEU A 70 -20.82 14.69 -7.83
N SER A 71 -20.35 15.57 -8.71
CA SER A 71 -19.11 15.37 -9.50
C SER A 71 -18.21 16.58 -9.30
N GLY A 72 -16.90 16.39 -9.15
CA GLY A 72 -16.06 17.48 -8.70
C GLY A 72 -14.59 17.16 -8.54
N ARG A 73 -13.90 18.03 -7.80
CA ARG A 73 -12.48 17.93 -7.47
C ARG A 73 -12.22 18.35 -6.04
N ILE A 74 -11.39 17.55 -5.36
CA ILE A 74 -10.73 17.88 -4.10
C ILE A 74 -9.29 18.28 -4.45
N THR A 75 -8.84 19.44 -3.95
CA THR A 75 -7.44 19.88 -4.01
C THR A 75 -6.83 19.74 -2.62
N CYS A 76 -5.66 19.11 -2.52
CA CYS A 76 -5.03 18.79 -1.25
C CYS A 76 -3.53 19.12 -1.24
N THR A 77 -3.05 19.60 -0.10
CA THR A 77 -1.63 19.74 0.19
C THR A 77 -1.20 18.67 1.18
N LEU A 78 -0.22 17.85 0.78
CA LEU A 78 0.42 16.84 1.62
C LEU A 78 1.75 17.39 2.12
N THR A 79 1.97 17.36 3.44
CA THR A 79 3.24 17.75 4.07
C THR A 79 3.90 16.54 4.73
N ALA A 80 5.17 16.29 4.44
CA ALA A 80 5.96 15.28 5.15
C ALA A 80 6.42 15.82 6.52
N GLU A 81 5.99 15.19 7.62
CA GLU A 81 6.43 15.56 8.97
C GLU A 81 7.64 14.73 9.44
N ASP A 82 7.71 13.46 9.01
CA ASP A 82 8.93 12.64 9.07
C ASP A 82 9.49 12.45 7.64
N PRO A 83 10.79 12.13 7.49
CA PRO A 83 11.42 11.91 6.18
C PRO A 83 10.67 10.84 5.37
N LEU A 84 10.44 11.15 4.09
CA LEU A 84 9.54 10.38 3.23
C LEU A 84 10.31 9.78 2.05
N VAL A 85 10.27 8.46 1.90
CA VAL A 85 10.93 7.75 0.78
C VAL A 85 9.87 7.31 -0.23
N ILE A 86 9.80 8.00 -1.37
CA ILE A 86 8.97 7.60 -2.52
C ILE A 86 9.92 7.08 -3.62
N GLY A 87 9.91 5.76 -3.83
CA GLY A 87 10.80 5.11 -4.80
C GLY A 87 10.18 4.94 -6.19
N ALA A 88 11.05 4.91 -7.20
CA ALA A 88 10.75 4.56 -8.59
C ALA A 88 11.52 3.29 -9.00
N GLY A 89 12.62 3.45 -9.74
CA GLY A 89 13.50 2.36 -10.14
C GLY A 89 14.21 1.73 -8.95
N GLN A 90 14.54 0.44 -9.08
CA GLN A 90 15.32 -0.31 -8.09
C GLN A 90 16.45 -1.06 -8.79
N ALA A 91 17.66 -0.96 -8.26
CA ALA A 91 18.84 -1.68 -8.74
C ALA A 91 19.57 -2.33 -7.56
N GLU A 92 20.10 -3.54 -7.74
CA GLU A 92 21.03 -4.12 -6.76
C GLU A 92 22.40 -3.47 -6.97
N ASP A 93 22.92 -2.78 -5.95
CA ASP A 93 24.26 -2.23 -5.92
C ASP A 93 25.28 -3.40 -5.93
N PRO A 94 26.17 -3.52 -6.94
CA PRO A 94 26.91 -4.75 -7.17
C PRO A 94 27.94 -5.06 -6.08
N ASP A 95 28.49 -4.03 -5.43
CA ASP A 95 29.55 -4.18 -4.41
C ASP A 95 28.98 -4.53 -3.03
N THR A 96 27.82 -3.96 -2.68
CA THR A 96 27.18 -4.15 -1.36
C THR A 96 26.02 -5.15 -1.38
N ARG A 97 25.50 -5.45 -2.57
CA ARG A 97 24.21 -6.11 -2.84
C ARG A 97 23.00 -5.43 -2.20
N CYS A 98 23.11 -4.16 -1.80
CA CYS A 98 22.01 -3.38 -1.25
C CYS A 98 21.10 -2.88 -2.37
N THR A 99 19.77 -2.89 -2.21
CA THR A 99 18.89 -2.35 -3.26
C THR A 99 18.89 -0.81 -3.21
N ARG A 100 19.55 -0.17 -4.18
CA ARG A 100 19.41 1.26 -4.44
C ARG A 100 18.00 1.52 -5.00
N VAL A 101 17.29 2.45 -4.37
CA VAL A 101 15.94 2.88 -4.75
C VAL A 101 16.02 4.34 -5.18
N GLU A 102 15.86 4.56 -6.48
CA GLU A 102 15.85 5.91 -7.04
C GLU A 102 14.59 6.68 -6.63
N PRO A 103 14.67 8.00 -6.36
CA PRO A 103 13.50 8.80 -6.08
C PRO A 103 12.48 8.82 -7.22
N TYR A 104 11.20 8.93 -6.89
CA TYR A 104 10.15 9.14 -7.90
C TYR A 104 10.07 10.60 -8.32
N MET A 105 10.31 10.83 -9.61
CA MET A 105 10.35 12.15 -10.24
C MET A 105 9.34 12.22 -11.40
N ILE A 106 8.79 13.41 -11.66
CA ILE A 106 8.08 13.74 -12.91
C ILE A 106 8.57 15.10 -13.38
N ASP A 107 8.91 15.23 -14.67
CA ASP A 107 9.44 16.46 -15.29
C ASP A 107 10.69 17.02 -14.58
N GLY A 108 11.54 16.13 -14.05
CA GLY A 108 12.73 16.48 -13.28
C GLY A 108 12.46 16.93 -11.84
N GLN A 109 11.19 17.03 -11.41
CA GLN A 109 10.79 17.41 -10.06
C GLN A 109 10.42 16.20 -9.20
N PRO A 110 10.65 16.23 -7.87
CA PRO A 110 10.15 15.22 -6.94
C PRO A 110 8.63 15.13 -6.98
N ALA A 111 8.10 13.91 -6.94
CA ALA A 111 6.67 13.66 -7.04
C ALA A 111 6.21 12.49 -6.16
N ILE A 112 4.88 12.37 -6.01
CA ILE A 112 4.22 11.20 -5.42
C ILE A 112 3.33 10.55 -6.51
N PRO A 113 3.47 9.24 -6.80
CA PRO A 113 2.63 8.58 -7.78
C PRO A 113 1.14 8.67 -7.44
N ALA A 114 0.30 8.90 -8.46
CA ALA A 114 -1.16 8.85 -8.34
C ALA A 114 -1.67 7.55 -7.70
N THR A 115 -1.02 6.42 -8.01
CA THR A 115 -1.30 5.09 -7.45
C THR A 115 -0.94 4.97 -5.98
N THR A 116 0.16 5.63 -5.55
CA THR A 116 0.61 5.67 -4.16
C THR A 116 -0.33 6.49 -3.28
N LEU A 117 -0.85 7.62 -3.80
CA LEU A 117 -1.92 8.39 -3.15
C LEU A 117 -3.24 7.62 -3.11
N LYS A 118 -3.71 7.11 -4.27
CA LYS A 118 -4.97 6.34 -4.36
C LYS A 118 -4.96 5.12 -3.43
N GLY A 119 -3.86 4.37 -3.35
CA GLY A 119 -3.75 3.19 -2.49
C GLY A 119 -3.72 3.52 -1.00
N MET A 120 -3.21 4.69 -0.60
CA MET A 120 -3.28 5.15 0.79
C MET A 120 -4.72 5.52 1.18
N LEU A 121 -5.37 6.36 0.37
CA LEU A 121 -6.74 6.81 0.61
C LEU A 121 -7.74 5.64 0.54
N SER A 122 -7.60 4.74 -0.44
CA SER A 122 -8.52 3.60 -0.56
C SER A 122 -8.36 2.58 0.55
N ALA A 123 -7.13 2.35 1.05
CA ALA A 123 -6.93 1.47 2.22
C ALA A 123 -7.58 2.03 3.50
N LEU A 124 -7.67 3.36 3.62
CA LEU A 124 -8.35 4.03 4.72
C LEU A 124 -9.88 3.95 4.59
N VAL A 125 -10.43 4.17 3.39
CA VAL A 125 -11.86 3.91 3.11
C VAL A 125 -12.19 2.43 3.34
N GLU A 126 -11.37 1.50 2.86
CA GLU A 126 -11.57 0.05 3.04
C GLU A 126 -11.60 -0.37 4.52
N ALA A 127 -10.89 0.35 5.39
CA ALA A 127 -10.96 0.13 6.83
C ALA A 127 -12.19 0.79 7.46
N ALA A 128 -12.43 2.08 7.22
CA ALA A 128 -13.55 2.85 7.79
C ALA A 128 -14.92 2.28 7.42
N SER A 129 -15.11 1.93 6.14
CA SER A 129 -16.35 1.36 5.61
C SER A 129 -16.51 -0.14 5.82
N ASN A 130 -15.53 -0.82 6.42
CA ASN A 130 -15.39 -2.29 6.42
C ASN A 130 -15.48 -2.95 5.02
N SER A 131 -15.27 -2.20 3.93
CA SER A 131 -15.32 -2.70 2.54
C SER A 131 -14.33 -3.83 2.25
N ALA A 132 -14.56 -4.51 1.11
CA ALA A 132 -13.68 -5.56 0.59
C ALA A 132 -12.22 -5.09 0.43
N MET A 133 -11.28 -5.95 0.83
CA MET A 133 -9.85 -5.74 0.62
C MET A 133 -9.49 -6.05 -0.84
N ARG A 134 -9.71 -5.08 -1.72
CA ARG A 134 -9.63 -5.26 -3.20
C ARG A 134 -8.24 -5.69 -3.69
N VAL A 135 -7.19 -5.48 -2.89
CA VAL A 135 -5.81 -5.87 -3.18
C VAL A 135 -5.30 -6.89 -2.14
N LEU A 136 -5.99 -8.02 -2.01
CA LEU A 136 -5.61 -9.13 -1.14
C LEU A 136 -5.06 -10.33 -1.93
N GLU A 137 -3.78 -10.64 -1.75
CA GLU A 137 -3.13 -11.79 -2.39
C GLU A 137 -3.76 -13.11 -1.92
N LYS A 138 -4.21 -13.96 -2.85
CA LYS A 138 -4.79 -15.28 -2.54
C LYS A 138 -3.78 -16.27 -1.95
N ASP A 139 -2.52 -16.14 -2.37
CA ASP A 139 -1.49 -17.18 -2.23
C ASP A 139 -0.52 -16.90 -1.07
N PHE A 140 -0.33 -17.87 -0.17
CA PHE A 140 0.68 -17.76 0.89
C PHE A 140 2.11 -17.82 0.30
N LYS A 141 2.82 -16.68 0.29
CA LYS A 141 4.19 -16.54 -0.24
C LYS A 141 5.29 -17.14 0.66
N VAL A 142 5.22 -18.45 0.92
CA VAL A 142 6.18 -19.20 1.77
C VAL A 142 6.49 -20.61 1.25
N LYS A 143 7.62 -21.19 1.69
CA LYS A 143 8.10 -22.53 1.32
C LYS A 143 7.20 -23.69 1.77
N LYS A 144 6.44 -23.52 2.87
CA LYS A 144 5.40 -24.46 3.34
C LYS A 144 4.11 -23.67 3.48
N ARG A 145 3.15 -23.90 2.58
CA ARG A 145 1.83 -23.27 2.58
C ARG A 145 0.90 -24.01 3.56
N PRO A 146 0.01 -23.31 4.29
CA PRO A 146 -1.15 -23.92 4.92
C PRO A 146 -2.06 -24.60 3.88
N LYS A 147 -3.06 -25.37 4.35
CA LYS A 147 -4.23 -25.68 3.52
C LYS A 147 -5.06 -24.40 3.32
N GLY A 148 -5.79 -24.34 2.21
CA GLY A 148 -6.63 -23.20 1.86
C GLY A 148 -5.84 -22.01 1.30
N SER A 149 -6.56 -20.93 1.05
CA SER A 149 -6.03 -19.65 0.59
C SER A 149 -5.97 -18.60 1.72
N VAL A 150 -5.37 -17.44 1.45
CA VAL A 150 -5.40 -16.30 2.39
C VAL A 150 -6.82 -15.77 2.58
N HIS A 151 -7.68 -15.87 1.57
CA HIS A 151 -9.05 -15.35 1.59
C HIS A 151 -9.93 -16.11 2.60
N ASP A 152 -9.67 -17.41 2.79
CA ASP A 152 -10.41 -18.33 3.66
C ASP A 152 -10.39 -17.92 5.15
N TYR A 153 -9.49 -17.02 5.55
CA TYR A 153 -9.33 -16.52 6.92
C TYR A 153 -10.06 -15.19 7.16
N PHE A 154 -10.80 -14.69 6.17
CA PHE A 154 -11.55 -13.44 6.24
C PHE A 154 -13.05 -13.64 5.91
N PRO A 155 -13.93 -12.82 6.50
CA PRO A 155 -15.35 -12.72 6.15
C PRO A 155 -15.61 -12.63 4.64
N ARG A 156 -16.63 -13.35 4.13
CA ARG A 156 -16.97 -13.38 2.70
C ARG A 156 -17.12 -11.97 2.08
N GLY A 157 -17.82 -11.06 2.75
CA GLY A 157 -17.99 -9.68 2.29
C GLY A 157 -16.71 -8.84 2.22
N ALA A 158 -15.66 -9.25 2.94
CA ALA A 158 -14.37 -8.54 2.98
C ALA A 158 -13.31 -9.11 2.04
N GLN A 159 -13.54 -10.29 1.46
CA GLN A 159 -12.69 -10.89 0.42
C GLN A 159 -12.82 -10.08 -0.89
N PRO A 160 -11.81 -10.10 -1.79
CA PRO A 160 -11.94 -9.55 -3.14
C PRO A 160 -13.20 -10.06 -3.85
N LEU A 161 -13.78 -9.23 -4.71
CA LEU A 161 -14.92 -9.62 -5.55
C LEU A 161 -14.63 -10.94 -6.27
N SER A 162 -15.54 -11.89 -6.16
CA SER A 162 -15.50 -13.19 -6.83
C SER A 162 -16.93 -13.63 -7.16
N PRO A 163 -17.14 -14.62 -8.06
CA PRO A 163 -18.48 -15.08 -8.44
C PRO A 163 -19.36 -15.63 -7.30
N LYS A 164 -18.79 -15.79 -6.09
CA LYS A 164 -19.45 -16.25 -4.86
C LYS A 164 -19.95 -15.11 -3.96
N ARG A 165 -19.68 -13.85 -4.34
CA ARG A 165 -20.28 -12.65 -3.75
C ARG A 165 -21.43 -12.16 -4.63
N ASP A 166 -22.35 -11.45 -4.01
CA ASP A 166 -23.64 -10.98 -4.51
C ASP A 166 -23.81 -9.45 -4.40
N PHE A 167 -23.00 -8.76 -3.57
CA PHE A 167 -22.97 -7.30 -3.47
C PHE A 167 -21.57 -6.71 -3.67
N LEU A 168 -21.53 -5.43 -4.05
CA LEU A 168 -20.37 -4.55 -4.03
C LEU A 168 -20.36 -3.68 -2.77
N THR A 169 -19.16 -3.42 -2.27
CA THR A 169 -18.88 -2.58 -1.10
C THR A 169 -18.50 -1.14 -1.51
N PRO A 170 -18.64 -0.14 -0.63
CA PRO A 170 -18.32 1.27 -0.91
C PRO A 170 -16.99 1.51 -1.64
N ALA A 171 -15.89 0.87 -1.19
CA ALA A 171 -14.58 1.04 -1.81
C ALA A 171 -14.49 0.46 -3.25
N GLU A 172 -15.30 -0.54 -3.58
CA GLU A 172 -15.38 -1.11 -4.93
C GLU A 172 -16.14 -0.18 -5.88
N LEU A 173 -17.22 0.46 -5.41
CA LEU A 173 -17.95 1.48 -6.16
C LEU A 173 -17.11 2.74 -6.39
N MET A 174 -16.43 3.22 -5.35
CA MET A 174 -15.61 4.44 -5.39
C MET A 174 -14.34 4.25 -6.23
N PHE A 175 -13.54 3.22 -5.95
CA PHE A 175 -12.19 3.10 -6.50
C PHE A 175 -12.05 2.08 -7.66
N GLY A 176 -13.09 1.28 -7.92
CA GLY A 176 -13.15 0.29 -8.99
C GLY A 176 -12.73 -1.12 -8.54
N VAL A 177 -13.19 -2.14 -9.27
CA VAL A 177 -12.96 -3.56 -8.97
C VAL A 177 -13.02 -4.42 -10.24
N VAL A 178 -12.38 -5.60 -10.22
CA VAL A 178 -12.52 -6.65 -11.23
C VAL A 178 -12.73 -7.98 -10.49
N GLU A 179 -13.71 -8.76 -10.93
CA GLU A 179 -14.07 -10.05 -10.35
C GLU A 179 -12.97 -11.11 -10.55
N VAL A 180 -12.62 -11.82 -9.48
CA VAL A 180 -11.53 -12.78 -9.43
C VAL A 180 -12.06 -14.20 -9.56
N HIS A 181 -11.89 -14.80 -10.76
CA HIS A 181 -12.23 -16.20 -11.01
C HIS A 181 -11.16 -17.16 -10.49
N GLU A 182 -11.59 -18.29 -9.95
CA GLU A 182 -10.70 -19.40 -9.59
C GLU A 182 -10.30 -20.17 -10.84
N GLY A 183 -9.00 -20.25 -11.15
CA GLY A 183 -8.47 -20.97 -12.33
C GLY A 183 -7.77 -20.08 -13.38
N GLY A 184 -7.94 -18.76 -13.32
CA GLY A 184 -7.16 -17.81 -14.14
C GLY A 184 -7.61 -17.68 -15.60
N LYS A 185 -8.71 -18.34 -15.99
CA LYS A 185 -9.52 -18.03 -17.17
C LYS A 185 -10.99 -18.05 -16.75
N ALA A 186 -11.79 -17.15 -17.31
CA ALA A 186 -13.24 -17.33 -17.36
C ALA A 186 -13.57 -18.05 -18.67
N ASP A 187 -14.44 -19.05 -18.64
CA ASP A 187 -14.82 -19.82 -19.83
C ASP A 187 -15.74 -19.02 -20.79
N ARG A 188 -16.27 -17.89 -20.32
CA ARG A 188 -16.93 -16.84 -21.13
C ARG A 188 -16.41 -15.48 -20.68
N LYS A 189 -16.31 -14.53 -21.62
CA LYS A 189 -15.91 -13.14 -21.31
C LYS A 189 -17.03 -12.31 -20.70
N ASP A 190 -18.28 -12.71 -20.93
CA ASP A 190 -19.45 -11.83 -20.80
C ASP A 190 -20.10 -11.89 -19.41
N ASP A 191 -19.61 -12.79 -18.54
CA ASP A 191 -20.09 -12.99 -17.17
C ASP A 191 -19.21 -12.30 -16.10
N THR A 192 -17.95 -11.97 -16.42
CA THR A 192 -16.97 -11.38 -15.48
C THR A 192 -17.30 -9.92 -15.16
N VAL A 193 -17.61 -9.61 -13.89
CA VAL A 193 -17.88 -8.22 -13.48
C VAL A 193 -16.59 -7.39 -13.43
N ALA A 194 -16.50 -6.34 -14.25
CA ALA A 194 -15.42 -5.38 -14.23
C ALA A 194 -15.98 -3.95 -14.13
N LEU A 195 -15.66 -3.25 -13.04
CA LEU A 195 -16.22 -1.94 -12.71
C LEU A 195 -15.13 -0.86 -12.65
N LYS A 196 -15.27 0.15 -13.49
CA LYS A 196 -14.45 1.36 -13.43
C LYS A 196 -14.69 2.09 -12.10
N GLY A 197 -13.62 2.63 -11.51
CA GLY A 197 -13.72 3.47 -10.33
C GLY A 197 -14.10 4.92 -10.68
N ARG A 198 -14.98 5.50 -9.86
CA ARG A 198 -15.44 6.89 -9.95
C ARG A 198 -14.45 7.92 -9.37
N VAL A 199 -13.50 7.48 -8.53
CA VAL A 199 -12.44 8.30 -7.93
C VAL A 199 -11.09 8.15 -8.64
N ARG A 200 -10.51 9.27 -9.07
CA ARG A 200 -9.18 9.41 -9.70
C ARG A 200 -8.27 10.34 -8.89
N CYS A 201 -7.20 9.82 -8.31
CA CYS A 201 -6.12 10.67 -7.79
C CYS A 201 -5.15 11.05 -8.91
N HIS A 202 -4.64 12.28 -8.88
CA HIS A 202 -3.52 12.76 -9.71
C HIS A 202 -2.19 12.61 -8.96
N PRO A 203 -1.02 12.68 -9.64
CA PRO A 203 0.27 12.68 -8.97
C PRO A 203 0.44 13.91 -8.08
N GLY A 204 1.07 13.74 -6.92
CA GLY A 204 1.49 14.86 -6.08
C GLY A 204 2.73 15.52 -6.66
N ARG A 205 2.68 16.84 -6.87
CA ARG A 205 3.80 17.64 -7.41
C ARG A 205 4.46 18.44 -6.30
N CYS A 206 5.78 18.34 -6.19
CA CYS A 206 6.57 19.27 -5.38
C CYS A 206 6.90 20.53 -6.20
N ALA A 207 7.07 21.67 -5.53
CA ALA A 207 7.62 22.90 -6.11
C ALA A 207 9.13 23.08 -5.80
N SER A 208 9.73 22.16 -5.03
CA SER A 208 11.15 22.20 -4.65
C SER A 208 11.96 21.24 -5.53
N TYR A 209 13.10 21.72 -6.02
CA TYR A 209 13.93 21.04 -7.03
C TYR A 209 14.81 19.92 -6.45
N ASP A 210 15.46 20.15 -5.30
CA ASP A 210 16.15 19.10 -4.52
C ASP A 210 15.85 19.21 -3.00
N PRO A 211 14.65 18.77 -2.56
CA PRO A 211 14.29 18.64 -1.16
C PRO A 211 14.80 17.32 -0.54
N PHE A 212 15.74 16.60 -1.16
CA PHE A 212 16.22 15.34 -0.63
C PHE A 212 17.28 15.54 0.48
N MET A 213 17.36 14.55 1.37
CA MET A 213 18.46 14.33 2.30
C MET A 213 19.59 13.57 1.58
N GLU A 214 20.70 13.37 2.30
CA GLU A 214 21.77 12.46 1.89
C GLU A 214 21.27 11.02 1.71
N GLU A 215 21.99 10.25 0.89
CA GLU A 215 21.70 8.83 0.71
C GLU A 215 21.97 8.04 2.00
N VAL A 216 20.97 7.27 2.43
CA VAL A 216 21.04 6.46 3.64
C VAL A 216 20.70 5.00 3.36
N ARG A 217 21.52 4.09 3.90
CA ARG A 217 21.18 2.67 4.00
C ARG A 217 20.16 2.49 5.12
N LEU A 218 18.94 2.14 4.75
CA LEU A 218 17.85 1.83 5.66
C LEU A 218 18.03 0.43 6.27
N LYS A 219 17.49 0.24 7.48
CA LYS A 219 17.28 -1.08 8.08
C LYS A 219 16.43 -1.95 7.16
N ILE A 220 16.52 -3.28 7.33
CA ILE A 220 15.76 -4.26 6.52
C ILE A 220 14.26 -3.90 6.52
N LEU A 221 13.73 -3.51 5.36
CA LEU A 221 12.36 -2.98 5.18
C LEU A 221 11.27 -4.05 5.26
N ALA A 222 11.61 -5.25 5.70
CA ALA A 222 10.69 -6.36 5.73
C ALA A 222 9.55 -6.13 6.74
N SER A 223 8.43 -6.80 6.46
CA SER A 223 7.44 -7.22 7.45
C SER A 223 7.49 -8.75 7.49
N PRO A 224 7.04 -9.39 8.58
CA PRO A 224 6.85 -10.84 8.52
C PRO A 224 5.82 -11.14 7.44
N LYS A 225 6.09 -12.13 6.58
CA LYS A 225 5.17 -12.51 5.51
C LYS A 225 4.18 -13.57 6.03
N PRO A 226 2.89 -13.52 5.64
CA PRO A 226 1.95 -14.59 5.97
C PRO A 226 2.45 -15.96 5.47
N PRO A 227 2.34 -17.04 6.26
CA PRO A 227 1.88 -17.08 7.64
C PRO A 227 3.06 -16.94 8.60
N SER A 228 3.11 -15.79 9.28
CA SER A 228 3.61 -15.68 10.64
C SER A 228 2.37 -15.72 11.54
N PRO A 229 1.95 -16.91 12.02
CA PRO A 229 0.59 -17.10 12.49
C PRO A 229 0.28 -16.21 13.71
N ALA A 230 1.22 -16.20 14.65
CA ALA A 230 1.20 -15.41 15.88
C ALA A 230 1.14 -13.88 15.70
N LEU A 231 1.39 -13.33 14.49
CA LEU A 231 1.14 -11.90 14.23
C LEU A 231 -0.14 -11.67 13.42
N TYR A 232 -0.41 -12.44 12.38
CA TYR A 232 -1.49 -12.13 11.43
C TYR A 232 -2.85 -12.72 11.78
N PHE A 233 -2.90 -13.68 12.70
CA PHE A 233 -4.09 -14.48 12.98
C PHE A 233 -4.38 -14.53 14.48
N THR A 234 -5.61 -14.88 14.81
CA THR A 234 -6.03 -15.24 16.17
C THR A 234 -7.01 -16.43 16.11
N PRO A 235 -7.08 -17.29 17.14
CA PRO A 235 -8.10 -18.34 17.20
C PRO A 235 -9.52 -17.74 17.27
N LYS A 236 -10.53 -18.52 16.89
CA LYS A 236 -11.94 -18.09 16.98
C LYS A 236 -12.51 -18.18 18.40
N GLU A 237 -12.09 -19.19 19.18
CA GLU A 237 -12.67 -19.49 20.51
C GLU A 237 -11.88 -18.93 21.71
N ARG A 238 -10.57 -19.22 21.78
CA ARG A 238 -9.72 -18.92 22.94
C ARG A 238 -8.31 -18.58 22.49
N ASP A 239 -7.73 -17.49 23.02
CA ASP A 239 -6.37 -17.06 22.69
C ASP A 239 -5.32 -18.12 23.06
N ARG A 240 -4.71 -18.72 22.02
CA ARG A 240 -3.69 -19.76 22.11
C ARG A 240 -2.61 -19.59 21.04
N PHE A 241 -1.42 -20.14 21.29
CA PHE A 241 -0.34 -20.11 20.31
C PHE A 241 -0.71 -20.87 19.04
N ILE A 242 -0.59 -20.19 17.90
CA ILE A 242 -0.86 -20.78 16.59
C ILE A 242 0.47 -21.29 16.01
N GLU A 243 0.73 -22.60 16.13
CA GLU A 243 1.85 -23.22 15.42
C GLU A 243 1.65 -23.13 13.90
N LYS A 244 2.72 -22.86 13.14
CA LYS A 244 2.65 -22.72 11.67
C LYS A 244 2.22 -23.99 10.94
N SER A 245 2.34 -25.15 11.58
CA SER A 245 1.82 -26.45 11.14
C SER A 245 0.32 -26.65 11.44
N ARG A 246 -0.26 -25.88 12.38
CA ARG A 246 -1.66 -26.00 12.81
C ARG A 246 -2.57 -24.90 12.25
N LEU A 247 -2.02 -23.80 11.74
CA LEU A 247 -2.81 -22.72 11.14
C LEU A 247 -3.75 -23.27 10.05
N ASN A 248 -5.05 -23.08 10.29
CA ASN A 248 -6.17 -23.50 9.46
C ASN A 248 -7.33 -22.50 9.62
N SER A 249 -8.18 -22.35 8.62
CA SER A 249 -9.30 -21.38 8.60
C SER A 249 -10.55 -21.83 9.37
N GLU A 250 -10.60 -23.08 9.83
CA GLU A 250 -11.70 -23.62 10.65
C GLU A 250 -11.59 -23.08 12.09
N GLU A 251 -10.43 -23.25 12.73
CA GLU A 251 -10.14 -22.79 14.09
C GLU A 251 -9.67 -21.32 14.20
N HIS A 252 -9.13 -20.73 13.13
CA HIS A 252 -8.45 -19.44 13.17
C HIS A 252 -9.01 -18.43 12.16
N ARG A 253 -8.94 -17.14 12.52
CA ARG A 253 -9.29 -16.00 11.67
C ARG A 253 -8.10 -15.04 11.54
N ALA A 254 -8.06 -14.26 10.47
CA ALA A 254 -7.10 -13.17 10.35
C ALA A 254 -7.46 -12.04 11.32
N ARG A 255 -6.45 -11.31 11.84
CA ARG A 255 -6.66 -10.15 12.73
C ARG A 255 -7.27 -8.94 12.02
N GLY A 256 -7.13 -8.87 10.70
CA GLY A 256 -7.73 -7.82 9.88
C GLY A 256 -6.74 -7.09 8.97
N ARG A 257 -7.05 -5.82 8.70
CA ARG A 257 -6.34 -4.92 7.78
C ARG A 257 -5.07 -4.37 8.46
N LYS A 258 -3.88 -4.76 7.98
CA LYS A 258 -2.61 -4.39 8.61
C LYS A 258 -2.25 -2.91 8.38
N MET A 259 -2.28 -2.12 9.43
CA MET A 259 -1.81 -0.73 9.49
C MET A 259 -0.42 -0.65 10.12
N TYR A 260 0.18 0.55 10.11
CA TYR A 260 1.46 0.85 10.75
C TYR A 260 1.25 1.97 11.77
N LEU A 261 1.67 1.76 13.02
CA LEU A 261 1.69 2.82 14.04
C LEU A 261 2.79 3.85 13.73
N HIS A 262 2.57 5.09 14.17
CA HIS A 262 3.61 6.13 14.17
C HIS A 262 4.69 5.83 15.22
N PRO A 263 5.93 6.32 15.08
CA PRO A 263 7.01 5.97 16.01
C PRO A 263 6.94 6.71 17.37
N SER A 264 6.08 7.73 17.48
CA SER A 264 5.97 8.68 18.60
C SER A 264 4.75 9.59 18.39
N ALA A 265 4.26 10.24 19.45
CA ALA A 265 3.22 11.26 19.36
C ALA A 265 3.67 12.48 18.55
N GLU A 266 4.82 13.07 18.90
CA GLU A 266 5.44 14.13 18.11
C GLU A 266 6.20 13.59 16.89
N PRO A 267 6.33 14.38 15.80
CA PRO A 267 7.16 14.00 14.67
C PRO A 267 8.64 13.93 15.08
N LEU A 268 9.37 12.96 14.53
CA LEU A 268 10.80 12.81 14.79
C LEU A 268 11.65 13.68 13.85
N GLY A 269 11.08 14.13 12.73
CA GLY A 269 11.79 14.94 11.75
C GLY A 269 13.06 14.22 11.25
N GLU A 270 14.14 14.97 10.97
CA GLU A 270 15.38 14.37 10.45
C GLU A 270 16.00 13.35 11.43
N ALA A 271 15.74 13.48 12.73
CA ALA A 271 16.19 12.51 13.73
C ALA A 271 15.55 11.12 13.54
N ALA A 272 14.44 10.98 12.79
CA ALA A 272 13.88 9.68 12.40
C ALA A 272 14.92 8.79 11.69
N ILE A 273 15.83 9.39 10.91
CA ILE A 273 16.91 8.68 10.21
C ILE A 273 17.82 8.01 11.24
N GLU A 274 18.49 8.80 12.08
CA GLU A 274 19.50 8.30 13.03
C GLU A 274 18.90 7.48 14.19
N THR A 275 17.68 7.78 14.63
CA THR A 275 17.06 7.10 15.79
C THR A 275 16.32 5.82 15.41
N ARG A 276 15.62 5.80 14.25
CA ARG A 276 14.76 4.67 13.86
C ARG A 276 15.24 3.96 12.60
N ALA A 277 15.50 4.68 11.51
CA ALA A 277 15.48 4.10 10.16
C ALA A 277 16.83 3.66 9.58
N LYS A 278 17.94 4.32 9.93
CA LYS A 278 19.29 4.06 9.41
C LYS A 278 19.86 2.73 9.90
N SER A 279 20.54 2.01 9.01
CA SER A 279 21.18 0.73 9.28
C SER A 279 22.61 0.89 9.79
N TRP A 280 22.89 0.29 10.94
CA TRP A 280 24.18 0.29 11.64
C TRP A 280 25.00 -0.99 11.36
N THR A 281 24.40 -1.99 10.71
CA THR A 281 25.08 -3.22 10.28
C THR A 281 26.21 -2.95 9.27
N PRO A 282 27.34 -3.68 9.29
CA PRO A 282 28.42 -3.53 8.31
C PRO A 282 28.01 -3.69 6.84
N GLN A 283 28.79 -3.07 5.95
CA GLN A 283 28.55 -3.05 4.49
C GLN A 283 28.84 -4.40 3.81
N ASN A 284 29.55 -5.30 4.48
CA ASN A 284 29.83 -6.67 4.06
C ASN A 284 28.86 -7.71 4.68
N ASP A 285 27.76 -7.30 5.33
CA ASP A 285 26.78 -8.24 5.89
C ASP A 285 26.07 -9.06 4.81
N GLY A 286 25.93 -10.37 5.07
CA GLY A 286 25.31 -11.33 4.16
C GLY A 286 23.84 -11.06 3.84
N ASN A 287 23.16 -10.25 4.65
CA ASN A 287 21.75 -9.85 4.48
C ASN A 287 21.57 -8.45 3.86
N ASN A 288 22.62 -7.79 3.34
CA ASN A 288 22.46 -6.47 2.71
C ASN A 288 21.54 -6.47 1.48
N ASN A 289 21.32 -7.63 0.84
CA ASN A 289 20.26 -7.84 -0.17
C ASN A 289 18.82 -7.84 0.38
N GLN A 290 18.63 -7.48 1.65
CA GLN A 290 17.33 -7.19 2.27
C GLN A 290 17.25 -5.74 2.78
N ARG A 291 18.32 -4.93 2.60
CA ARG A 291 18.37 -3.51 2.92
C ARG A 291 18.20 -2.66 1.65
N VAL A 292 17.94 -1.37 1.87
CA VAL A 292 17.71 -0.39 0.82
C VAL A 292 18.64 0.81 1.00
N LEU A 293 19.30 1.26 -0.06
CA LEU A 293 19.87 2.60 -0.17
C LEU A 293 18.81 3.52 -0.78
N ALA A 294 18.53 4.67 -0.16
CA ALA A 294 17.59 5.65 -0.69
C ALA A 294 17.98 7.06 -0.28
N ARG A 295 17.53 8.07 -1.04
CA ARG A 295 17.53 9.49 -0.64
C ARG A 295 16.12 9.87 -0.13
N PRO A 296 15.91 10.03 1.19
CA PRO A 296 14.63 10.50 1.73
C PRO A 296 14.35 11.95 1.35
N LEU A 297 13.09 12.31 1.19
CA LEU A 297 12.64 13.71 1.19
C LEU A 297 12.74 14.28 2.61
N LYS A 298 13.18 15.53 2.75
CA LYS A 298 13.28 16.24 4.03
C LYS A 298 11.89 16.45 4.67
N PRO A 299 11.79 16.49 6.01
CA PRO A 299 10.62 17.04 6.70
C PRO A 299 10.28 18.46 6.20
N GLY A 300 9.01 18.83 6.29
CA GLY A 300 8.48 20.09 5.76
C GLY A 300 8.26 20.10 4.24
N THR A 301 8.73 19.09 3.49
CA THR A 301 8.49 19.00 2.04
C THR A 301 6.99 18.88 1.75
N ARG A 302 6.48 19.76 0.89
CA ARG A 302 5.07 19.82 0.50
C ARG A 302 4.83 19.32 -0.93
N PHE A 303 3.68 18.68 -1.13
CA PHE A 303 3.20 18.20 -2.42
C PHE A 303 1.73 18.58 -2.60
N THR A 304 1.39 19.29 -3.67
CA THR A 304 -0.02 19.55 -4.02
C THR A 304 -0.50 18.45 -4.97
N PHE A 305 -1.71 17.93 -4.73
CA PHE A 305 -2.35 16.93 -5.57
C PHE A 305 -3.87 17.18 -5.68
N CYS A 306 -4.47 16.57 -6.69
CA CYS A 306 -5.92 16.64 -6.93
C CYS A 306 -6.54 15.25 -6.88
N ILE A 307 -7.80 15.18 -6.45
CA ILE A 307 -8.65 14.00 -6.58
C ILE A 307 -9.90 14.42 -7.36
N ASP A 308 -10.10 13.86 -8.55
CA ASP A 308 -11.38 13.99 -9.26
C ASP A 308 -12.35 12.90 -8.77
N PHE A 309 -13.62 13.26 -8.62
CA PHE A 309 -14.71 12.34 -8.36
C PHE A 309 -15.86 12.56 -9.35
N ASP A 310 -16.45 11.49 -9.87
CA ASP A 310 -17.60 11.55 -10.77
C ASP A 310 -18.80 10.83 -10.13
N ASP A 311 -19.94 11.52 -10.06
CA ASP A 311 -21.26 10.92 -9.75
C ASP A 311 -21.35 10.20 -8.38
N LEU A 312 -20.71 10.72 -7.32
CA LEU A 312 -20.79 10.12 -5.97
C LEU A 312 -22.04 10.62 -5.21
N PRO A 313 -22.77 9.75 -4.48
CA PRO A 313 -23.72 10.19 -3.46
C PRO A 313 -22.94 10.78 -2.27
N GLN A 314 -23.65 11.50 -1.39
CA GLN A 314 -23.03 12.28 -0.30
C GLN A 314 -22.15 11.40 0.60
N GLU A 315 -22.64 10.24 1.04
CA GLU A 315 -21.94 9.35 1.98
C GLU A 315 -20.63 8.79 1.39
N ALA A 316 -20.55 8.68 0.06
CA ALA A 316 -19.33 8.28 -0.64
C ALA A 316 -18.35 9.45 -0.84
N LEU A 317 -18.85 10.68 -0.95
CA LEU A 317 -18.02 11.88 -0.88
C LEU A 317 -17.49 12.10 0.54
N ASP A 318 -18.32 11.87 1.56
CA ASP A 318 -17.94 12.01 2.96
C ASP A 318 -16.84 11.01 3.34
N LEU A 319 -16.97 9.73 2.94
CA LEU A 319 -15.90 8.73 3.06
C LEU A 319 -14.61 9.15 2.36
N LEU A 320 -14.68 9.89 1.24
CA LEU A 320 -13.51 10.37 0.50
C LEU A 320 -12.84 11.57 1.18
N LEU A 321 -13.64 12.51 1.70
CA LEU A 321 -13.19 13.67 2.46
C LEU A 321 -12.58 13.25 3.81
N PHE A 322 -13.26 12.38 4.55
CA PHE A 322 -12.72 11.67 5.71
C PHE A 322 -11.38 11.01 5.36
N ALA A 323 -11.30 10.24 4.27
CA ALA A 323 -10.05 9.58 3.91
C ALA A 323 -8.90 10.56 3.57
N CYS A 324 -9.19 11.81 3.23
CA CYS A 324 -8.18 12.86 3.14
C CYS A 324 -7.77 13.37 4.52
N ARG A 325 -8.73 13.79 5.35
CA ARG A 325 -8.51 14.37 6.69
C ARG A 325 -9.52 13.78 7.72
N PRO A 326 -9.21 12.64 8.37
CA PRO A 326 -10.11 12.03 9.37
C PRO A 326 -10.33 12.88 10.62
N SER A 327 -9.35 13.71 10.95
CA SER A 327 -9.39 14.74 11.99
C SER A 327 -8.23 15.72 11.75
N GLU A 328 -8.09 16.75 12.60
CA GLU A 328 -6.92 17.62 12.57
C GLU A 328 -5.61 16.93 13.00
N HIS A 329 -5.71 15.99 13.96
CA HIS A 329 -4.56 15.30 14.55
C HIS A 329 -4.20 14.01 13.81
N PHE A 330 -5.05 13.52 12.92
CA PHE A 330 -4.76 12.33 12.11
C PHE A 330 -3.53 12.56 11.22
N ARG A 331 -2.69 11.52 11.10
CA ARG A 331 -1.52 11.47 10.25
C ARG A 331 -1.47 10.16 9.48
N HIS A 332 -1.20 10.26 8.19
CA HIS A 332 -1.09 9.10 7.31
C HIS A 332 0.33 8.52 7.34
N ARG A 333 0.46 7.26 6.91
CA ARG A 333 1.76 6.57 6.73
C ARG A 333 1.96 6.31 5.23
N LEU A 334 2.92 6.97 4.59
CA LEU A 334 3.17 6.93 3.14
C LEU A 334 4.59 6.44 2.80
N GLY A 335 4.82 6.07 1.55
CA GLY A 335 6.14 5.66 1.05
C GLY A 335 6.70 4.33 1.61
N LEU A 336 8.02 4.17 1.47
CA LEU A 336 8.82 3.11 2.07
C LEU A 336 9.21 3.47 3.52
N GLY A 337 9.62 2.47 4.30
CA GLY A 337 10.12 2.67 5.67
C GLY A 337 9.06 2.83 6.77
N LYS A 338 7.76 2.62 6.47
CA LYS A 338 6.65 2.76 7.44
C LYS A 338 6.86 1.97 8.74
N SER A 339 7.46 0.78 8.68
CA SER A 339 7.80 -0.09 9.82
C SER A 339 9.01 0.37 10.63
N ILE A 340 9.78 1.34 10.14
CA ILE A 340 11.01 1.86 10.78
C ILE A 340 10.93 3.38 11.01
N GLY A 341 9.71 3.89 11.20
CA GLY A 341 9.43 5.28 11.58
C GLY A 341 9.10 6.22 10.41
N LEU A 342 9.65 6.00 9.21
CA LEU A 342 9.54 6.93 8.08
C LEU A 342 8.12 7.14 7.54
N GLY A 343 7.92 8.28 6.87
CA GLY A 343 6.73 8.55 6.07
C GLY A 343 5.47 8.95 6.83
N ARG A 344 5.60 9.61 7.99
CA ARG A 344 4.50 10.37 8.63
C ARG A 344 4.17 11.58 7.76
N VAL A 345 2.94 11.67 7.29
CA VAL A 345 2.48 12.80 6.44
C VAL A 345 1.13 13.34 6.93
N GLN A 346 0.98 14.66 6.90
CA GLN A 346 -0.31 15.33 7.05
C GLN A 346 -0.92 15.56 5.66
N ILE A 347 -2.24 15.46 5.53
CA ILE A 347 -2.99 15.97 4.39
C ILE A 347 -3.88 17.11 4.89
N GLN A 348 -3.84 18.22 4.16
CA GLN A 348 -4.80 19.32 4.25
C GLN A 348 -5.70 19.27 3.00
N VAL A 349 -6.96 19.65 3.16
CA VAL A 349 -7.90 19.84 2.06
C VAL A 349 -7.99 21.35 1.84
N ASP A 350 -7.53 21.82 0.69
CA ASP A 350 -7.29 23.24 0.42
C ASP A 350 -8.50 23.87 -0.30
N LYS A 351 -9.18 23.08 -1.13
CA LYS A 351 -10.40 23.45 -1.86
C LYS A 351 -11.19 22.20 -2.21
N VAL A 352 -12.51 22.25 -2.10
CA VAL A 352 -13.42 21.26 -2.69
C VAL A 352 -14.35 21.99 -3.65
N VAL A 353 -14.59 21.43 -4.83
CA VAL A 353 -15.54 21.98 -5.80
C VAL A 353 -16.41 20.89 -6.38
N ALA A 354 -17.69 21.20 -6.60
CA ALA A 354 -18.62 20.32 -7.30
C ALA A 354 -19.36 21.05 -8.43
N VAL A 355 -19.78 20.26 -9.41
CA VAL A 355 -20.53 20.64 -10.60
C VAL A 355 -21.98 20.25 -10.39
N ASP A 356 -22.86 21.21 -10.15
CA ASP A 356 -24.29 20.98 -10.29
C ASP A 356 -24.59 20.79 -11.78
N ARG A 357 -24.79 19.53 -12.18
CA ARG A 357 -25.11 19.16 -13.57
C ARG A 357 -26.51 19.60 -13.98
N ARG A 358 -27.46 19.68 -13.04
CA ARG A 358 -28.83 20.13 -13.32
C ARG A 358 -28.86 21.62 -13.62
N LYS A 359 -28.19 22.43 -12.81
CA LYS A 359 -27.98 23.85 -13.13
C LYS A 359 -27.21 24.01 -14.42
N ARG A 360 -26.02 23.38 -14.54
CA ARG A 360 -25.16 23.52 -15.74
C ARG A 360 -25.87 23.27 -17.07
N TYR A 361 -26.72 22.23 -17.15
CA TYR A 361 -27.43 21.88 -18.39
C TYR A 361 -28.84 22.49 -18.49
N ARG A 362 -29.18 23.47 -17.64
CA ARG A 362 -30.40 24.29 -17.73
C ARG A 362 -30.11 25.77 -18.00
N GLU A 363 -28.87 26.24 -17.84
CA GLU A 363 -28.45 27.57 -18.30
C GLU A 363 -28.61 27.69 -19.82
N GLU A 364 -29.02 28.86 -20.32
CA GLU A 364 -29.20 29.11 -21.76
C GLU A 364 -27.87 29.00 -22.56
N ASP A 365 -26.76 29.42 -21.95
CA ASP A 365 -25.41 29.13 -22.41
C ASP A 365 -24.65 28.26 -21.36
N PRO A 366 -24.59 26.93 -21.56
CA PRO A 366 -23.89 26.00 -20.67
C PRO A 366 -22.36 26.03 -20.85
N PHE A 367 -21.80 26.97 -21.61
CA PHE A 367 -20.37 27.22 -21.80
C PHE A 367 -19.92 28.55 -21.21
N ALA A 368 -20.76 29.59 -21.23
CA ALA A 368 -20.55 30.84 -20.49
C ALA A 368 -20.56 30.61 -18.96
N CYS A 369 -21.37 29.66 -18.47
CA CYS A 369 -21.42 29.38 -17.03
C CYS A 369 -20.16 28.64 -16.52
N GLY A 370 -19.66 29.08 -15.37
CA GLY A 370 -18.51 28.47 -14.68
C GLY A 370 -18.74 26.98 -14.39
N ARG A 371 -17.67 26.17 -14.42
CA ARG A 371 -17.80 24.71 -14.17
C ARG A 371 -17.99 24.38 -12.70
N GLU A 372 -17.40 25.17 -11.81
CA GLU A 372 -17.55 25.05 -10.36
C GLU A 372 -18.86 25.76 -9.96
N HIS A 373 -19.81 25.02 -9.38
CA HIS A 373 -21.13 25.56 -8.96
C HIS A 373 -21.23 25.63 -7.44
N MET A 374 -20.67 24.63 -6.77
CA MET A 374 -20.47 24.56 -5.32
C MET A 374 -18.96 24.64 -5.07
N VAL A 375 -18.54 25.46 -4.12
CA VAL A 375 -17.14 25.70 -3.78
C VAL A 375 -17.00 25.82 -2.27
N TRP A 376 -16.07 25.08 -1.70
CA TRP A 376 -15.66 25.14 -0.30
C TRP A 376 -14.16 25.40 -0.20
N THR A 377 -13.75 26.22 0.77
CA THR A 377 -12.36 26.38 1.23
C THR A 377 -12.33 26.45 2.76
N PRO A 378 -11.18 26.27 3.43
CA PRO A 378 -11.07 26.39 4.89
C PRO A 378 -11.58 27.73 5.45
N GLU A 379 -11.45 28.81 4.67
CA GLU A 379 -11.91 30.17 4.97
C GLU A 379 -13.37 30.43 4.58
N LYS A 380 -13.89 29.69 3.58
CA LYS A 380 -15.25 29.86 3.03
C LYS A 380 -16.01 28.54 3.07
N ARG A 381 -16.72 28.34 4.19
CA ARG A 381 -17.46 27.12 4.56
C ARG A 381 -18.98 27.28 4.40
N ASP A 382 -19.44 27.89 3.31
CA ASP A 382 -20.87 28.12 3.06
C ASP A 382 -21.59 26.95 2.38
N CYS A 383 -20.85 25.93 1.94
CA CYS A 383 -21.38 24.69 1.36
C CYS A 383 -21.00 23.50 2.26
N LYS A 384 -21.97 22.96 3.00
CA LYS A 384 -21.76 21.90 4.01
C LYS A 384 -21.49 20.54 3.38
N GLU A 385 -22.12 20.29 2.24
CA GLU A 385 -22.00 19.10 1.40
C GLU A 385 -20.55 18.83 0.95
N LEU A 386 -19.68 19.84 1.08
CA LEU A 386 -18.27 19.80 0.71
C LEU A 386 -17.31 20.06 1.89
N ASP A 387 -17.78 20.28 3.12
CA ASP A 387 -16.89 20.55 4.27
C ASP A 387 -16.24 19.25 4.75
N ALA A 388 -14.91 19.17 4.60
CA ALA A 388 -14.14 18.00 4.99
C ALA A 388 -14.15 17.72 6.51
N THR A 389 -14.57 18.69 7.33
CA THR A 389 -14.71 18.58 8.79
C THR A 389 -16.03 17.91 9.15
N ASP A 390 -17.15 18.40 8.60
CA ASP A 390 -18.50 17.87 8.84
C ASP A 390 -18.59 16.42 8.30
N ALA A 391 -18.07 16.20 7.08
CA ALA A 391 -17.93 14.88 6.48
C ALA A 391 -17.10 13.91 7.36
N ALA A 392 -15.97 14.37 7.91
CA ALA A 392 -15.15 13.53 8.78
C ALA A 392 -15.84 13.23 10.11
N ALA A 393 -16.54 14.21 10.71
CA ALA A 393 -17.32 14.01 11.92
C ALA A 393 -18.43 12.97 11.72
N TRP A 394 -19.21 13.07 10.63
CA TRP A 394 -20.26 12.11 10.28
C TRP A 394 -19.71 10.69 10.08
N VAL A 395 -18.62 10.54 9.32
CA VAL A 395 -17.98 9.22 9.13
C VAL A 395 -17.46 8.66 10.47
N VAL A 396 -16.90 9.50 11.35
CA VAL A 396 -16.41 9.06 12.67
C VAL A 396 -17.56 8.67 13.60
N GLU A 397 -18.69 9.37 13.57
CA GLU A 397 -19.88 9.03 14.37
C GLU A 397 -20.50 7.70 13.92
N ALA A 398 -20.74 7.56 12.61
CA ALA A 398 -21.37 6.38 12.00
C ALA A 398 -20.46 5.14 11.89
N MET A 399 -19.16 5.28 12.15
CA MET A 399 -18.21 4.17 12.14
C MET A 399 -18.38 3.28 13.38
N PRO A 400 -18.45 1.94 13.23
CA PRO A 400 -18.61 1.03 14.37
C PRO A 400 -17.56 1.27 15.47
N PRO A 401 -17.92 1.35 16.76
CA PRO A 401 -17.03 1.88 17.80
C PRO A 401 -15.66 1.23 17.91
N TRP A 402 -15.55 -0.08 17.63
CA TRP A 402 -14.27 -0.79 17.59
C TRP A 402 -13.43 -0.41 16.37
N VAL A 403 -14.03 -0.27 15.19
CA VAL A 403 -13.33 0.22 13.98
C VAL A 403 -12.82 1.64 14.23
N ARG A 404 -13.64 2.52 14.83
CA ARG A 404 -13.22 3.87 15.26
C ARG A 404 -12.04 3.82 16.23
N ALA A 405 -12.14 3.02 17.29
CA ALA A 405 -11.09 2.90 18.31
C ALA A 405 -9.75 2.44 17.73
N HIS A 406 -9.75 1.50 16.79
CA HIS A 406 -8.53 1.12 16.08
C HIS A 406 -8.07 2.23 15.12
N LEU A 407 -8.93 2.66 14.19
CA LEU A 407 -8.52 3.48 13.06
C LEU A 407 -8.03 4.86 13.50
N MET A 408 -8.73 5.51 14.44
CA MET A 408 -8.34 6.80 15.00
C MET A 408 -7.23 6.66 16.05
N GLY A 409 -7.24 5.59 16.86
CA GLY A 409 -6.20 5.30 17.85
C GLY A 409 -4.81 5.03 17.25
N ILE A 410 -4.75 4.53 16.02
CA ILE A 410 -3.49 4.39 15.24
C ILE A 410 -3.15 5.69 14.52
N GLY A 411 -4.18 6.33 13.96
CA GLY A 411 -4.04 7.42 13.00
C GLY A 411 -3.69 8.76 13.62
N GLU A 412 -4.19 9.06 14.82
CA GLU A 412 -3.80 10.25 15.57
C GLU A 412 -2.64 9.90 16.52
N PRO A 413 -1.42 10.42 16.29
CA PRO A 413 -0.24 10.00 17.05
C PRO A 413 -0.33 10.25 18.56
N ARG A 414 -1.15 11.22 19.00
CA ARG A 414 -1.35 11.57 20.42
C ARG A 414 -1.71 10.38 21.32
N HIS A 415 -2.50 9.41 20.81
CA HIS A 415 -2.92 8.23 21.58
C HIS A 415 -1.77 7.28 21.92
N ILE A 416 -0.64 7.38 21.21
CA ILE A 416 0.59 6.63 21.48
C ILE A 416 1.23 7.08 22.79
N GLY A 417 1.18 8.38 23.10
CA GLY A 417 1.87 8.96 24.26
C GLY A 417 3.38 8.75 24.23
N GLU A 418 3.99 8.50 25.39
CA GLU A 418 5.43 8.25 25.56
C GLU A 418 5.87 6.84 25.13
N ARG A 419 4.94 5.98 24.68
CA ARG A 419 5.19 4.57 24.41
C ARG A 419 6.12 4.37 23.21
N LEU A 420 7.15 3.56 23.41
CA LEU A 420 8.17 3.29 22.39
C LEU A 420 7.66 2.27 21.36
N VAL A 421 7.16 2.77 20.23
CA VAL A 421 6.77 1.91 19.09
C VAL A 421 8.02 1.34 18.39
N HIS A 422 8.08 0.02 18.17
CA HIS A 422 9.11 -0.63 17.34
C HIS A 422 8.65 -1.99 16.73
N PRO A 423 9.33 -2.53 15.69
CA PRO A 423 9.13 -3.90 15.23
C PRO A 423 9.35 -4.91 16.36
N PRO A 424 8.75 -6.11 16.33
CA PRO A 424 8.84 -7.04 17.46
C PRO A 424 10.24 -7.66 17.57
N LEU A 425 10.99 -7.27 18.61
CA LEU A 425 12.39 -7.66 18.90
C LEU A 425 12.50 -8.41 20.24
N ASN A 426 13.27 -9.50 20.29
CA ASN A 426 13.57 -10.22 21.55
C ASN A 426 14.45 -9.37 22.48
N GLN A 427 14.55 -9.72 23.77
CA GLN A 427 15.26 -8.88 24.74
C GLN A 427 16.72 -8.57 24.34
N THR A 428 17.42 -9.53 23.73
CA THR A 428 18.78 -9.34 23.22
C THR A 428 18.80 -8.39 22.01
N GLN A 429 17.92 -8.60 21.03
CA GLN A 429 17.74 -7.70 19.87
C GLN A 429 17.33 -6.28 20.30
N HIS A 430 16.53 -6.17 21.37
CA HIS A 430 16.06 -4.90 21.93
C HIS A 430 17.16 -4.13 22.65
N ASN A 431 17.92 -4.81 23.52
CA ASN A 431 19.09 -4.24 24.17
C ASN A 431 20.15 -3.83 23.12
N ALA A 432 20.33 -4.63 22.06
CA ALA A 432 21.13 -4.28 20.89
C ALA A 432 20.57 -3.07 20.13
N PHE A 433 19.25 -2.95 19.97
CA PHE A 433 18.60 -1.82 19.29
C PHE A 433 18.82 -0.50 20.04
N GLN A 434 18.64 -0.50 21.37
CA GLN A 434 18.96 0.64 22.23
C GLN A 434 20.44 1.04 22.10
N ARG A 435 21.34 0.06 22.03
CA ARG A 435 22.80 0.25 21.86
C ARG A 435 23.23 0.49 20.40
N ARG A 436 22.29 0.57 19.44
CA ARG A 436 22.50 0.70 17.99
C ARG A 436 23.48 -0.34 17.39
N GLN A 437 23.46 -1.56 17.91
CA GLN A 437 24.35 -2.65 17.49
C GLN A 437 23.81 -3.41 16.27
N PRO A 438 24.67 -3.95 15.38
CA PRO A 438 24.27 -4.69 14.17
C PRO A 438 23.25 -5.81 14.39
N ALA A 439 23.37 -6.57 15.49
CA ALA A 439 22.48 -7.68 15.84
C ALA A 439 21.02 -7.27 16.11
N ALA A 440 20.73 -5.97 16.23
CA ALA A 440 19.37 -5.43 16.31
C ALA A 440 18.59 -5.52 14.99
N GLU A 441 19.29 -5.67 13.86
CA GLU A 441 18.70 -5.74 12.51
C GLU A 441 18.56 -7.16 11.99
N GLU A 442 19.19 -8.12 12.66
CA GLU A 442 19.07 -9.54 12.34
C GLU A 442 17.69 -10.06 12.78
N GLU A 443 17.00 -10.76 11.88
CA GLU A 443 15.85 -11.60 12.20
C GLU A 443 14.73 -10.91 13.01
N THR A 444 14.42 -9.65 12.66
CA THR A 444 13.47 -8.71 13.32
C THR A 444 11.99 -9.13 13.34
N PHE A 445 11.72 -10.43 13.13
CA PHE A 445 10.41 -11.08 13.22
C PHE A 445 10.42 -12.35 14.06
N LYS A 446 11.60 -12.85 14.49
CA LYS A 446 11.69 -14.05 15.34
C LYS A 446 11.02 -13.86 16.69
N TRP A 447 10.81 -12.63 17.16
CA TRP A 447 10.11 -12.37 18.44
C TRP A 447 8.78 -13.10 18.54
N CYS A 448 7.94 -13.05 17.49
CA CYS A 448 6.62 -13.72 17.45
C CYS A 448 6.68 -15.26 17.53
N ALA A 449 7.86 -15.86 17.42
CA ALA A 449 8.11 -17.29 17.53
C ALA A 449 9.03 -17.68 18.70
N ALA A 450 9.80 -16.72 19.24
CA ALA A 450 10.80 -16.92 20.29
C ALA A 450 10.35 -16.44 21.68
N ASN A 451 9.48 -15.43 21.76
CA ASN A 451 8.96 -14.88 23.02
C ASN A 451 7.47 -15.16 23.21
N TYR A 452 6.85 -15.93 22.32
CA TYR A 452 5.48 -16.40 22.51
C TYR A 452 5.54 -17.62 23.44
N ASP A 453 5.21 -17.41 24.71
CA ASP A 453 5.07 -18.50 25.67
C ASP A 453 3.93 -19.41 25.22
N ARG A 454 4.27 -20.67 24.92
CA ARG A 454 3.32 -21.70 24.51
C ARG A 454 2.27 -22.00 25.60
N THR A 455 2.56 -21.62 26.85
CA THR A 455 1.74 -21.91 28.03
C THR A 455 0.87 -20.74 28.49
N LYS A 456 1.26 -19.47 28.25
CA LYS A 456 0.50 -18.28 28.67
C LYS A 456 0.25 -17.19 27.58
N PRO A 457 -0.27 -17.57 26.39
CA PRO A 457 -0.64 -16.66 25.28
C PRO A 457 -1.22 -15.30 25.68
N TRP A 458 -2.23 -15.31 26.56
CA TRP A 458 -3.02 -14.14 26.99
C TRP A 458 -2.24 -13.09 27.80
N GLN A 459 -1.02 -13.41 28.25
CA GLN A 459 -0.13 -12.48 28.94
C GLN A 459 0.72 -11.64 27.95
N HIS A 460 0.75 -12.00 26.66
CA HIS A 460 1.49 -11.25 25.63
C HIS A 460 0.68 -10.06 25.09
N GLN A 461 0.70 -8.96 25.82
CA GLN A 461 -0.01 -7.72 25.49
C GLN A 461 0.30 -7.11 24.12
N TYR A 462 1.47 -7.35 23.53
CA TYR A 462 1.79 -6.94 22.15
C TYR A 462 0.92 -7.62 21.07
N LEU A 463 0.00 -8.49 21.51
CA LEU A 463 -1.03 -9.18 20.75
C LEU A 463 -2.47 -8.82 21.21
N ARG A 464 -2.63 -7.85 22.12
CA ARG A 464 -3.93 -7.30 22.51
C ARG A 464 -4.29 -6.14 21.60
N ASP A 465 -5.53 -6.12 21.14
CA ASP A 465 -6.05 -5.05 20.28
C ASP A 465 -6.47 -3.82 21.13
N ILE A 466 -6.60 -2.66 20.49
CA ILE A 466 -6.95 -1.39 21.17
C ILE A 466 -8.38 -1.45 21.72
N SER A 467 -8.57 -1.05 22.98
CA SER A 467 -9.87 -0.99 23.66
C SER A 467 -10.46 0.42 23.66
N GLY A 468 -11.74 0.56 23.27
CA GLY A 468 -12.49 1.80 23.47
C GLY A 468 -13.07 1.88 24.88
N GLY A 469 -12.82 2.98 25.58
CA GLY A 469 -13.61 3.41 26.73
C GLY A 469 -14.74 4.35 26.34
N THR A 470 -15.64 4.65 27.28
CA THR A 470 -16.73 5.62 27.10
C THR A 470 -16.16 7.04 27.03
N ALA A 471 -16.35 7.71 25.89
CA ALA A 471 -15.97 9.11 25.71
C ALA A 471 -17.01 10.08 26.33
N GLY A 472 -16.57 11.29 26.65
CA GLY A 472 -17.43 12.42 26.99
C GLY A 472 -16.74 13.73 26.62
N GLY A 473 -17.48 14.64 25.99
CA GLY A 473 -16.95 15.90 25.41
C GLY A 473 -16.90 15.88 23.88
N GLU A 474 -16.41 16.97 23.30
CA GLU A 474 -16.43 17.26 21.85
C GLU A 474 -15.42 16.44 21.03
N ASP A 475 -14.55 15.66 21.68
CA ASP A 475 -13.55 14.82 21.02
C ASP A 475 -14.04 13.36 20.93
N PRO A 476 -14.43 12.87 19.72
CA PRO A 476 -14.98 11.52 19.54
C PRO A 476 -13.94 10.40 19.73
N THR A 477 -12.68 10.74 20.03
CA THR A 477 -11.55 9.82 20.24
C THR A 477 -11.00 9.83 21.67
N ALA A 478 -11.40 10.78 22.52
CA ALA A 478 -10.83 10.94 23.87
C ALA A 478 -11.03 9.74 24.82
N GLY A 479 -11.96 8.83 24.50
CA GLY A 479 -12.16 7.56 25.21
C GLY A 479 -11.23 6.41 24.77
N ILE A 480 -10.38 6.56 23.75
CA ILE A 480 -9.55 5.46 23.23
C ILE A 480 -8.39 5.17 24.20
N GLN A 481 -8.27 3.91 24.65
CA GLN A 481 -7.19 3.47 25.53
C GLN A 481 -6.37 2.33 24.90
N LEU A 482 -5.07 2.55 24.74
CA LEU A 482 -4.14 1.47 24.39
C LEU A 482 -3.94 0.56 25.63
N PRO A 483 -3.91 -0.78 25.47
CA PRO A 483 -3.86 -1.70 26.61
C PRO A 483 -2.56 -1.56 27.44
N PRO A 484 -2.63 -1.51 28.79
CA PRO A 484 -1.50 -1.16 29.68
C PRO A 484 -0.52 -2.31 29.99
N LEU A 485 0.77 -1.99 30.22
CA LEU A 485 1.85 -2.95 30.58
C LEU A 485 1.85 -3.41 32.04
N LEU A 486 2.24 -4.69 32.22
CA LEU A 486 2.78 -5.22 33.47
C LEU A 486 4.32 -5.01 33.50
N THR A 487 4.84 -4.50 34.61
CA THR A 487 6.27 -4.31 34.88
C THR A 487 6.95 -5.62 35.31
N GLU A 488 8.26 -5.81 35.08
CA GLU A 488 9.36 -5.48 36.01
C GLU A 488 10.76 -5.59 35.31
N GLY A 489 11.88 -5.45 36.06
CA GLY A 489 13.12 -6.22 35.77
C GLY A 489 14.31 -5.60 35.01
N HIS A 490 15.16 -4.82 35.72
CA HIS A 490 16.65 -4.71 35.61
C HIS A 490 17.41 -4.32 34.30
N THR A 491 18.60 -3.71 34.51
CA THR A 491 19.62 -3.26 33.52
C THR A 491 21.04 -3.66 34.01
N PRO A 492 22.08 -3.71 33.13
CA PRO A 492 23.11 -2.64 33.16
C PRO A 492 23.88 -2.30 31.85
N ASP A 493 24.35 -1.04 31.80
CA ASP A 493 25.57 -0.42 31.23
C ASP A 493 26.15 -0.62 29.79
N ALA A 494 27.02 0.33 29.43
CA ALA A 494 27.74 0.57 28.15
C ALA A 494 29.30 0.41 28.34
N GLN A 495 30.28 0.83 27.51
CA GLN A 495 30.44 1.88 26.48
C GLN A 495 31.36 1.46 25.28
N GLN A 496 31.69 2.42 24.40
CA GLN A 496 32.48 2.38 23.14
C GLN A 496 33.99 2.72 23.39
N PRO A 497 34.90 3.06 22.42
CA PRO A 497 34.86 3.20 20.94
C PRO A 497 36.08 2.51 20.23
N ARG A 498 36.74 2.86 19.08
CA ARG A 498 36.71 4.00 18.11
C ARG A 498 37.50 3.65 16.80
N GLN A 499 37.46 4.56 15.80
CA GLN A 499 38.45 4.85 14.71
C GLN A 499 38.39 4.15 13.33
N THR A 500 38.74 4.96 12.31
CA THR A 500 38.92 4.78 10.84
C THR A 500 40.05 5.75 10.41
N PRO A 501 40.72 5.66 9.22
CA PRO A 501 40.25 6.35 7.98
C PRO A 501 40.81 5.87 6.60
N SER A 502 40.49 6.62 5.51
CA SER A 502 41.19 6.73 4.19
C SER A 502 41.17 5.57 3.16
N SER A 503 41.24 5.76 1.83
CA SER A 503 41.01 6.94 0.94
C SER A 503 41.00 6.61 -0.58
N ARG A 504 40.20 7.33 -1.39
CA ARG A 504 40.36 7.80 -2.83
C ARG A 504 41.32 7.02 -3.77
N LYS A 505 41.07 6.66 -5.06
CA LYS A 505 40.49 7.29 -6.30
C LYS A 505 40.77 6.30 -7.50
N PRO A 506 40.62 6.59 -8.83
CA PRO A 506 39.50 7.05 -9.68
C PRO A 506 39.16 6.08 -10.89
N MET A 507 38.38 6.53 -11.91
CA MET A 507 37.93 5.79 -13.13
C MET A 507 39.02 5.40 -14.17
N PRO A 508 38.72 4.44 -15.07
CA PRO A 508 38.71 4.72 -16.54
C PRO A 508 37.57 4.05 -17.36
N ARG A 509 37.52 4.32 -18.69
CA ARG A 509 36.64 3.71 -19.72
C ARG A 509 37.41 2.73 -20.64
N LEU A 510 36.76 1.71 -21.21
CA LEU A 510 37.09 0.86 -22.41
C LEU A 510 36.06 -0.32 -22.45
N ALA A 511 35.77 -1.12 -23.50
CA ALA A 511 36.11 -1.18 -24.94
C ALA A 511 34.95 -1.90 -25.71
N GLU A 512 35.01 -2.01 -27.05
CA GLU A 512 33.95 -2.65 -27.90
C GLU A 512 34.14 -4.17 -28.15
N GLU A 513 35.10 -4.84 -27.50
CA GLU A 513 35.68 -6.11 -28.01
C GLU A 513 35.01 -7.43 -27.53
N ASN A 514 33.83 -7.42 -26.88
CA ASN A 514 33.28 -8.60 -26.18
C ASN A 514 31.88 -9.07 -26.65
N GLU A 515 31.66 -9.25 -27.95
CA GLU A 515 30.42 -9.86 -28.47
C GLU A 515 30.48 -11.40 -28.59
N ILE A 516 29.45 -12.08 -28.09
CA ILE A 516 29.20 -13.52 -28.24
C ILE A 516 27.98 -13.73 -29.14
N PHE A 517 28.02 -14.71 -30.04
CA PHE A 517 26.95 -14.97 -31.01
C PHE A 517 26.03 -16.13 -30.60
N GLY A 518 24.75 -16.05 -30.92
CA GLY A 518 23.80 -17.11 -30.59
C GLY A 518 22.41 -16.97 -31.21
N LYS A 519 21.49 -17.82 -30.75
CA LYS A 519 20.06 -17.83 -31.13
C LYS A 519 19.16 -17.63 -29.91
N VAL A 520 18.09 -16.86 -30.04
CA VAL A 520 17.05 -16.75 -29.00
C VAL A 520 16.38 -18.11 -28.79
N LYS A 521 16.47 -18.65 -27.57
CA LYS A 521 15.89 -19.93 -27.15
C LYS A 521 14.42 -19.80 -26.76
N PHE A 522 14.09 -18.71 -26.07
CA PHE A 522 12.74 -18.14 -25.98
C PHE A 522 12.82 -16.71 -25.44
N TYR A 523 11.81 -15.88 -25.69
CA TYR A 523 11.60 -14.62 -24.97
C TYR A 523 10.12 -14.39 -24.64
N ARG A 524 9.81 -14.08 -23.38
CA ARG A 524 8.45 -13.87 -22.88
C ARG A 524 8.21 -12.39 -22.63
N GLN A 525 7.82 -11.66 -23.68
CA GLN A 525 7.58 -10.21 -23.65
C GLN A 525 6.74 -9.76 -22.42
N TYR A 526 5.64 -10.46 -22.12
CA TYR A 526 4.75 -10.19 -20.96
C TYR A 526 5.37 -10.43 -19.57
N LYS A 527 6.49 -11.16 -19.47
CA LYS A 527 7.28 -11.35 -18.24
C LYS A 527 8.61 -10.60 -18.26
N GLY A 528 8.98 -9.99 -19.38
CA GLY A 528 10.19 -9.20 -19.51
C GLY A 528 11.51 -9.99 -19.43
N PHE A 529 11.54 -11.26 -19.85
CA PHE A 529 12.80 -12.01 -19.92
C PHE A 529 12.83 -13.11 -20.98
N GLY A 530 14.03 -13.51 -21.35
CA GLY A 530 14.30 -14.65 -22.23
C GLY A 530 15.72 -15.18 -22.10
N TYR A 531 16.10 -16.03 -23.05
CA TYR A 531 17.41 -16.68 -23.08
C TYR A 531 17.96 -16.78 -24.51
N VAL A 532 19.28 -16.62 -24.67
CA VAL A 532 20.03 -16.96 -25.89
C VAL A 532 20.79 -18.27 -25.65
N LYS A 533 20.74 -19.20 -26.60
CA LYS A 533 21.67 -20.32 -26.68
C LYS A 533 22.80 -19.96 -27.65
N SER A 534 24.04 -19.96 -27.16
CA SER A 534 25.27 -19.80 -27.94
C SER A 534 26.06 -21.12 -27.92
N PRO A 535 26.80 -21.48 -28.98
CA PRO A 535 27.75 -22.60 -28.93
C PRO A 535 28.95 -22.31 -28.01
N ASP A 536 29.28 -21.03 -27.81
CA ASP A 536 30.46 -20.55 -27.08
C ASP A 536 30.23 -20.53 -25.55
N CYS A 537 28.96 -20.67 -25.11
CA CYS A 537 28.56 -20.69 -23.71
C CYS A 537 27.94 -22.03 -23.31
N LYS A 538 28.50 -22.66 -22.26
CA LYS A 538 27.98 -23.92 -21.67
C LYS A 538 26.61 -23.79 -20.98
N MET A 539 26.14 -22.57 -20.77
CA MET A 539 24.88 -22.21 -20.09
C MET A 539 24.10 -21.25 -20.99
N ASP A 540 22.76 -21.29 -20.97
CA ASP A 540 21.96 -20.31 -21.72
C ASP A 540 22.20 -18.89 -21.16
N ILE A 541 22.40 -17.91 -22.04
CA ILE A 541 22.64 -16.51 -21.67
C ILE A 541 21.29 -15.83 -21.39
N TYR A 542 21.11 -15.28 -20.20
CA TYR A 542 19.90 -14.57 -19.80
C TYR A 542 19.78 -13.20 -20.50
N ILE A 543 18.56 -12.84 -20.89
CA ILE A 543 18.18 -11.55 -21.45
C ILE A 543 17.06 -10.94 -20.62
N SER A 544 17.22 -9.70 -20.17
CA SER A 544 16.15 -8.95 -19.52
C SER A 544 15.44 -8.01 -20.50
N LYS A 545 14.26 -7.51 -20.11
CA LYS A 545 13.48 -6.54 -20.88
C LYS A 545 14.24 -5.24 -21.10
N GLU A 546 14.92 -4.76 -20.07
CA GLU A 546 15.65 -3.50 -20.04
C GLU A 546 16.78 -3.50 -21.07
N VAL A 547 17.44 -4.65 -21.25
CA VAL A 547 18.50 -4.84 -22.26
C VAL A 547 17.92 -4.92 -23.69
N VAL A 548 16.74 -5.52 -23.86
CA VAL A 548 16.03 -5.58 -25.16
C VAL A 548 15.51 -4.20 -25.58
N GLU A 549 14.82 -3.49 -24.68
CA GLU A 549 14.27 -2.15 -24.94
C GLU A 549 15.38 -1.08 -25.03
N GLY A 550 16.41 -1.16 -24.18
CA GLY A 550 17.58 -0.27 -24.21
C GLY A 550 18.39 -0.39 -25.51
N CYS A 551 18.43 -1.58 -26.12
CA CYS A 551 18.99 -1.80 -27.46
C CYS A 551 17.97 -1.50 -28.60
N GLY A 552 16.89 -0.77 -28.30
CA GLY A 552 15.91 -0.29 -29.29
C GLY A 552 14.95 -1.35 -29.85
N MET A 553 14.91 -2.57 -29.29
CA MET A 553 14.10 -3.66 -29.82
C MET A 553 12.76 -3.79 -29.07
N ARG A 554 11.68 -3.87 -29.85
CA ARG A 554 10.31 -3.99 -29.31
C ARG A 554 9.87 -5.42 -28.99
N ASP A 555 10.53 -6.40 -29.62
CA ASP A 555 10.26 -7.82 -29.43
C ASP A 555 11.46 -8.69 -29.84
N LEU A 556 11.54 -9.90 -29.29
CA LEU A 556 12.55 -10.91 -29.59
C LEU A 556 11.84 -12.25 -29.90
N ILE A 557 11.85 -12.66 -31.16
CA ILE A 557 11.20 -13.90 -31.59
C ILE A 557 12.17 -15.07 -31.41
N ASP A 558 11.66 -16.21 -30.97
CA ASP A 558 12.40 -17.48 -30.86
C ASP A 558 13.15 -17.82 -32.17
N ASP A 559 14.28 -18.52 -32.07
CA ASP A 559 15.23 -18.84 -33.15
C ASP A 559 15.94 -17.64 -33.84
N THR A 560 15.65 -16.40 -33.46
CA THR A 560 16.34 -15.20 -33.99
C THR A 560 17.85 -15.23 -33.69
N ARG A 561 18.70 -14.99 -34.70
CA ARG A 561 20.15 -14.81 -34.53
C ARG A 561 20.48 -13.45 -33.91
N VAL A 562 21.33 -13.45 -32.89
CA VAL A 562 21.72 -12.26 -32.12
C VAL A 562 23.22 -12.28 -31.78
N ALA A 563 23.79 -11.10 -31.58
CA ALA A 563 25.03 -10.89 -30.83
C ALA A 563 24.70 -10.32 -29.45
N VAL A 564 25.42 -10.75 -28.42
CA VAL A 564 25.25 -10.30 -27.02
C VAL A 564 26.60 -9.97 -26.41
N ILE A 565 26.68 -8.84 -25.70
CA ILE A 565 27.81 -8.54 -24.80
C ILE A 565 27.41 -9.01 -23.41
N LEU A 566 28.28 -9.73 -22.71
CA LEU A 566 28.04 -10.12 -21.32
C LEU A 566 28.42 -9.00 -20.36
N GLY A 567 27.66 -8.83 -19.27
CA GLY A 567 27.98 -7.84 -18.22
C GLY A 567 27.63 -8.29 -16.81
N GLY A 568 27.48 -9.58 -16.58
CA GLY A 568 27.16 -10.13 -15.26
C GLY A 568 26.53 -11.52 -15.35
N PHE A 569 25.84 -11.92 -14.29
CA PHE A 569 25.13 -13.20 -14.19
C PHE A 569 23.73 -12.99 -13.59
N HIS A 570 22.72 -13.63 -14.17
CA HIS A 570 21.40 -13.77 -13.56
C HIS A 570 21.33 -15.11 -12.83
N GLY A 571 21.69 -15.10 -11.54
CA GLY A 571 21.80 -16.31 -10.73
C GLY A 571 23.02 -17.15 -11.11
N LYS A 572 22.82 -18.23 -11.88
CA LYS A 572 23.91 -19.07 -12.42
C LYS A 572 24.14 -18.91 -13.92
N ASN A 573 23.25 -18.20 -14.61
CA ASN A 573 23.32 -18.02 -16.06
C ASN A 573 24.06 -16.70 -16.36
N PRO A 574 25.01 -16.66 -17.32
CA PRO A 574 25.60 -15.39 -17.76
C PRO A 574 24.49 -14.47 -18.29
N ALA A 575 24.60 -13.17 -18.07
CA ALA A 575 23.59 -12.19 -18.46
C ALA A 575 24.13 -11.23 -19.53
N ALA A 576 23.35 -11.02 -20.58
CA ALA A 576 23.64 -10.01 -21.58
C ALA A 576 23.46 -8.60 -20.97
N SER A 577 24.42 -7.71 -21.19
CA SER A 577 24.30 -6.26 -20.91
C SER A 577 23.91 -5.46 -22.15
N HIS A 578 24.26 -5.96 -23.34
CA HIS A 578 23.77 -5.48 -24.63
C HIS A 578 23.35 -6.66 -25.50
N ILE A 579 22.39 -6.44 -26.39
CA ILE A 579 21.94 -7.43 -27.39
C ILE A 579 21.56 -6.74 -28.69
N ARG A 580 22.02 -7.26 -29.83
CA ARG A 580 21.60 -6.80 -31.16
C ARG A 580 21.20 -7.96 -32.06
N LYS A 581 20.17 -7.77 -32.89
CA LYS A 581 19.81 -8.73 -33.93
C LYS A 581 20.85 -8.69 -35.05
N LEU A 582 21.29 -9.86 -35.48
CA LEU A 582 22.00 -9.98 -36.75
C LEU A 582 20.96 -9.88 -37.88
N LYS A 583 21.27 -9.10 -38.93
CA LYS A 583 20.43 -9.10 -40.14
C LYS A 583 20.47 -10.51 -40.74
N LYS A 584 19.35 -10.98 -41.29
CA LYS A 584 19.39 -12.11 -42.23
C LYS A 584 20.18 -11.66 -43.46
N ASP A 585 21.01 -12.55 -43.99
CA ASP A 585 21.73 -12.34 -45.24
C ASP A 585 20.73 -12.04 -46.38
N GLN A 586 20.96 -10.95 -47.10
CA GLN A 586 20.21 -10.59 -48.30
C GLN A 586 21.10 -10.86 -49.51
N GLY A 587 20.87 -11.98 -50.19
CA GLY A 587 21.65 -12.41 -51.35
C GLY A 587 21.86 -13.94 -51.34
N GLY A 588 21.52 -14.67 -52.39
CA GLY A 588 20.85 -14.21 -53.60
C GLY A 588 20.29 -15.35 -54.45
N ALA A 589 19.51 -14.99 -55.47
CA ALA A 589 19.15 -15.88 -56.57
C ALA A 589 20.02 -15.55 -57.79
N GLY A 590 20.33 -16.57 -58.61
CA GLY A 590 21.28 -16.48 -59.71
C GLY A 590 22.71 -16.82 -59.26
N LYS A 591 23.44 -17.72 -59.94
CA LYS A 591 23.14 -18.49 -61.16
C LYS A 591 23.41 -19.98 -60.93
#